data_AF-A0A1Q9D3X3-F1
#
_entry.id   AF-A0A1Q9D3X3-F1
#
_cell.length_a   1.000
_cell.length_b   1.000
_cell.length_c   1.000
_cell.angle_alpha   90.00
_cell.angle_beta   90.00
_cell.angle_gamma   90.00
#
_symmetry.space_group_name_H-M   'P 1'
#
loop_
_entity.id
_entity.type
_entity.pdbx_description
1 polymer ?
#
loop_
_entity_poly.entity_id
_entity_poly.type
_entity_poly.pdbx_seq_one_letter_code
_entity_poly.pdbx_strand_id
1 'polypeptide(L)'
;MRLLVDPSDVPARNMASPAWWTLEAWIRCRARGEPRCATEDPAIQNMTWFLLKAPEHTWGTPGISGWGKGGDYNTSLFRHNLTNETYMRAAASWTEQRIFNELAARALEEGPAVPVPHPLAEEVRNELRAVEDVPTPTVPASMVEVSGSTRLRARSGAQLELGPDGSIIHLELPCCGIWATSDSPLGAYTYQTFNDTEWKPFTYAYLNDHAMQTGFCKPGSNNFSESRIWRPSLKHLWVSGAASAFDFAVAELRMPRKSSETYGAPHTIFLNISASRDSLDMDLVTVGKLPTMIGESSSVAFRPAPALKSRSGSAWRLQKLGQEIDPEGVQDGGNQYTHGVWGGATVNTAHGRMTLDSWDAINMNPITPDFPIGNPLPASYHEDAAKAGKGLSRLAAGSVQGMAVNLHNNLWNTNYALYYPFFDPRFCASPLQCSNSNALWRFRLNFVADTIYV
;
A
#
# COMPACT_ATOMS: atom_id res chain seq x y z
N MET A 1 35.68 12.16 -5.97
CA MET A 1 34.73 12.08 -7.10
C MET A 1 33.44 12.74 -6.61
N ARG A 2 33.22 14.02 -6.94
CA ARG A 2 32.00 14.76 -6.54
C ARG A 2 30.87 14.31 -7.45
N LEU A 3 29.98 13.45 -6.96
CA LEU A 3 28.74 13.12 -7.65
C LEU A 3 27.68 14.11 -7.15
N LEU A 4 27.39 15.09 -8.01
CA LEU A 4 26.21 15.94 -7.91
C LEU A 4 25.00 15.03 -8.17
N VAL A 5 24.30 14.64 -7.11
CA VAL A 5 22.93 14.14 -7.23
C VAL A 5 22.06 15.37 -7.41
N ASP A 6 21.47 15.53 -8.60
CA ASP A 6 20.51 16.58 -8.90
C ASP A 6 19.31 16.45 -7.94
N PRO A 7 18.85 17.52 -7.27
CA PRO A 7 17.65 17.50 -6.43
C PRO A 7 16.36 17.00 -7.12
N SER A 8 16.32 16.80 -8.44
CA SER A 8 15.20 16.15 -9.13
C SER A 8 15.26 14.61 -9.20
N ASP A 9 16.41 13.99 -8.91
CA ASP A 9 16.62 12.54 -9.04
C ASP A 9 16.53 11.82 -7.69
N VAL A 10 15.29 11.56 -7.25
CA VAL A 10 15.01 10.66 -6.13
C VAL A 10 14.92 9.22 -6.66
N PRO A 11 15.62 8.23 -6.07
CA PRO A 11 15.51 6.82 -6.48
C PRO A 11 14.07 6.30 -6.45
N ALA A 12 13.75 5.34 -7.33
CA ALA A 12 12.47 4.65 -7.34
C ALA A 12 12.13 4.07 -5.96
N ARG A 13 10.85 4.11 -5.58
CA ARG A 13 10.39 3.58 -4.30
C ARG A 13 10.02 2.11 -4.47
N ASN A 14 10.31 1.26 -3.48
CA ASN A 14 9.82 -0.12 -3.41
C ASN A 14 8.82 -0.29 -2.26
N MET A 15 7.83 -1.16 -2.47
CA MET A 15 6.72 -1.41 -1.54
C MET A 15 7.19 -1.85 -0.15
N ALA A 16 6.53 -1.34 0.89
CA ALA A 16 6.59 -1.84 2.26
C ALA A 16 8.02 -2.04 2.81
N SER A 17 8.97 -1.19 2.39
CA SER A 17 10.31 -1.19 2.98
C SER A 17 10.46 -0.10 4.03
N PRO A 18 10.92 -0.45 5.24
CA PRO A 18 11.38 0.51 6.25
C PRO A 18 12.44 1.52 5.72
N ALA A 19 13.07 1.27 4.56
CA ALA A 19 13.97 2.19 3.87
C ALA A 19 13.36 3.57 3.66
N TRP A 20 12.08 3.59 3.27
CA TRP A 20 11.37 4.82 2.93
C TRP A 20 11.20 5.71 4.16
N TRP A 21 10.92 5.13 5.32
CA TRP A 21 10.78 5.84 6.59
C TRP A 21 12.06 6.53 7.04
N THR A 22 13.19 5.85 6.86
CA THR A 22 14.52 6.42 7.11
C THR A 22 14.80 7.60 6.17
N LEU A 23 14.48 7.44 4.88
CA LEU A 23 14.66 8.49 3.89
C LEU A 23 13.73 9.68 4.10
N GLU A 24 12.49 9.43 4.52
CA GLU A 24 11.47 10.46 4.62
C GLU A 24 11.70 11.40 5.80
N ALA A 25 12.18 10.89 6.94
CA ALA A 25 12.63 11.74 8.04
C ALA A 25 13.67 12.77 7.56
N TRP A 26 14.64 12.33 6.75
CA TRP A 26 15.62 13.21 6.14
C TRP A 26 15.02 14.17 5.10
N ILE A 27 14.14 13.70 4.21
CA ILE A 27 13.46 14.55 3.21
C ILE A 27 12.64 15.64 3.90
N ARG A 28 11.87 15.31 4.94
CA ARG A 28 11.06 16.29 5.70
C ARG A 28 11.93 17.30 6.42
N CYS A 29 13.01 16.84 7.04
CA CYS A 29 13.98 17.72 7.67
C CYS A 29 14.64 18.68 6.67
N ARG A 30 15.00 18.19 5.47
CA ARG A 30 15.47 19.03 4.36
C ARG A 30 14.42 20.04 3.90
N ALA A 31 13.17 19.63 3.77
CA ALA A 31 12.08 20.52 3.38
C ALA A 31 11.84 21.64 4.40
N ARG A 32 12.14 21.40 5.68
CA ARG A 32 12.13 22.42 6.74
C ARG A 32 13.37 23.33 6.74
N GLY A 33 14.34 23.09 5.87
CA GLY A 33 15.57 23.89 5.77
C GLY A 33 16.51 23.72 6.96
N GLU A 34 16.42 22.60 7.68
CA GLU A 34 17.21 22.39 8.89
C GLU A 34 18.68 22.03 8.55
N PRO A 35 19.68 22.73 9.13
CA PRO A 35 21.10 22.49 8.82
C PRO A 35 21.58 21.06 9.12
N ARG A 36 20.96 20.39 10.09
CA ARG A 36 21.26 18.99 10.45
C ARG A 36 20.94 17.97 9.36
N CYS A 37 20.41 18.40 8.21
CA CYS A 37 20.00 17.53 7.12
C CYS A 37 20.72 17.85 5.80
N ALA A 38 21.85 18.54 5.90
CA ALA A 38 22.72 18.86 4.78
C ALA A 38 23.18 17.61 4.03
N THR A 39 23.20 17.68 2.69
CA THR A 39 23.66 16.61 1.81
C THR A 39 25.16 16.32 1.93
N GLU A 40 25.92 17.27 2.48
CA GLU A 40 27.35 17.19 2.71
C GLU A 40 27.70 16.50 4.04
N ASP A 41 26.73 16.27 4.92
CA ASP A 41 26.95 15.61 6.20
C ASP A 41 27.37 14.13 5.96
N PRO A 42 28.54 13.69 6.46
CA PRO A 42 29.01 12.33 6.26
C PRO A 42 28.07 11.24 6.80
N ALA A 43 27.34 11.49 7.89
CA ALA A 43 26.37 10.55 8.45
C ALA A 43 25.16 10.39 7.50
N ILE A 44 24.70 11.51 6.93
CA ILE A 44 23.63 11.51 5.92
C ILE A 44 24.06 10.79 4.65
N GLN A 45 25.28 11.03 4.17
CA GLN A 45 25.83 10.32 3.00
C GLN A 45 25.92 8.81 3.25
N ASN A 46 26.35 8.40 4.45
CA ASN A 46 26.46 6.98 4.80
C ASN A 46 25.09 6.31 4.95
N MET A 47 24.14 6.98 5.61
CA MET A 47 22.74 6.53 5.68
C MET A 47 22.15 6.35 4.28
N THR A 48 22.24 7.38 3.43
CA THR A 48 21.68 7.33 2.07
C THR A 48 22.37 6.27 1.20
N TRP A 49 23.66 6.00 1.40
CA TRP A 49 24.37 4.92 0.72
C TRP A 49 23.77 3.54 0.98
N PHE A 50 23.40 3.23 2.23
CA PHE A 50 22.71 1.97 2.53
C PHE A 50 21.31 1.92 1.92
N LEU A 51 20.59 3.05 1.89
CA LEU A 51 19.26 3.13 1.29
C LEU A 51 19.26 2.96 -0.24
N LEU A 52 20.39 3.22 -0.92
CA LEU A 52 20.53 2.92 -2.36
C LEU A 52 20.39 1.43 -2.70
N LYS A 53 20.50 0.53 -1.72
CA LYS A 53 20.28 -0.92 -1.91
C LYS A 53 18.82 -1.33 -1.84
N ALA A 54 17.94 -0.49 -1.30
CA ALA A 54 16.52 -0.79 -1.20
C ALA A 54 15.76 -0.87 -2.54
N PRO A 55 16.05 -0.04 -3.58
CA PRO A 55 15.32 -0.08 -4.84
C PRO A 55 15.83 -1.12 -5.88
N GLU A 56 16.60 -2.13 -5.47
CA GLU A 56 17.16 -3.13 -6.41
C GLU A 56 16.06 -4.04 -7.01
N HIS A 57 16.16 -4.34 -8.31
CA HIS A 57 15.09 -4.95 -9.11
C HIS A 57 14.83 -6.44 -8.86
N THR A 58 15.73 -7.13 -8.15
CA THR A 58 15.64 -8.55 -7.77
C THR A 58 15.81 -8.65 -6.27
N TRP A 59 14.84 -8.09 -5.55
CA TRP A 59 14.97 -8.00 -4.11
C TRP A 59 14.82 -9.39 -3.48
N GLY A 60 15.87 -9.91 -2.84
CA GLY A 60 15.88 -11.29 -2.31
C GLY A 60 15.91 -12.37 -3.40
N THR A 61 15.55 -13.61 -3.06
CA THR A 61 15.53 -14.72 -4.01
C THR A 61 14.34 -14.61 -4.97
N PRO A 62 14.52 -14.77 -6.30
CA PRO A 62 13.44 -14.66 -7.29
C PRO A 62 12.51 -15.89 -7.33
N GLY A 63 12.68 -16.81 -6.39
CA GLY A 63 11.94 -18.07 -6.31
C GLY A 63 12.52 -19.04 -5.29
N ILE A 64 11.85 -20.19 -5.15
CA ILE A 64 12.24 -21.27 -4.25
C ILE A 64 12.57 -22.49 -5.12
N SER A 65 13.73 -23.10 -4.92
CA SER A 65 14.10 -24.30 -5.70
C SER A 65 13.05 -25.41 -5.53
N GLY A 66 12.56 -25.94 -6.65
CA GLY A 66 11.54 -26.98 -6.68
C GLY A 66 10.09 -26.49 -6.51
N TRP A 67 9.89 -25.18 -6.31
CA TRP A 67 8.57 -24.56 -6.17
C TRP A 67 7.87 -24.33 -7.50
N GLY A 68 6.54 -24.21 -7.43
CA GLY A 68 5.67 -23.93 -8.58
C GLY A 68 5.04 -25.20 -9.14
N LYS A 69 5.15 -26.32 -8.42
CA LYS A 69 4.43 -27.56 -8.71
C LYS A 69 3.12 -27.50 -7.94
N GLY A 70 2.00 -27.77 -8.61
CA GLY A 70 0.64 -27.47 -8.13
C GLY A 70 0.40 -27.56 -6.61
N GLY A 71 0.83 -28.63 -5.94
CA GLY A 71 0.66 -28.80 -4.49
C GLY A 71 1.22 -27.69 -3.59
N ASP A 72 2.18 -26.89 -4.06
CA ASP A 72 2.81 -25.80 -3.29
C ASP A 72 1.84 -24.64 -2.97
N TYR A 73 0.72 -24.53 -3.70
CA TYR A 73 -0.33 -23.53 -3.41
C TYR A 73 -1.32 -24.00 -2.35
N ASN A 74 -1.25 -25.26 -1.92
CA ASN A 74 -2.04 -25.75 -0.79
C ASN A 74 -1.53 -25.09 0.49
N THR A 75 -2.30 -24.15 1.04
CA THR A 75 -1.87 -23.33 2.18
C THR A 75 -1.57 -24.15 3.43
N SER A 76 -2.26 -25.27 3.66
CA SER A 76 -1.98 -26.18 4.78
C SER A 76 -0.63 -26.89 4.61
N LEU A 77 -0.37 -27.46 3.44
CA LEU A 77 0.90 -28.12 3.14
C LEU A 77 2.06 -27.12 3.14
N PHE A 78 1.85 -25.95 2.55
CA PHE A 78 2.82 -24.86 2.54
C PHE A 78 3.20 -24.43 3.96
N ARG A 79 2.22 -24.13 4.82
CA ARG A 79 2.47 -23.69 6.21
C ARG A 79 3.17 -24.76 7.04
N HIS A 80 2.83 -26.04 6.83
CA HIS A 80 3.54 -27.16 7.46
C HIS A 80 5.02 -27.21 7.05
N ASN A 81 5.33 -26.85 5.81
CA ASN A 81 6.67 -26.94 5.24
C ASN A 81 7.53 -25.68 5.42
N LEU A 82 7.04 -24.63 6.09
CA LEU A 82 7.75 -23.36 6.24
C LEU A 82 9.12 -23.47 6.92
N THR A 83 9.34 -24.52 7.72
CA THR A 83 10.62 -24.79 8.38
C THR A 83 11.61 -25.53 7.49
N ASN A 84 11.21 -26.00 6.30
CA ASN A 84 12.12 -26.63 5.37
C ASN A 84 13.16 -25.62 4.88
N GLU A 85 14.37 -26.12 4.63
CA GLU A 85 15.54 -25.31 4.30
C GLU A 85 15.30 -24.34 3.13
N THR A 86 14.56 -24.77 2.10
CA THR A 86 14.31 -23.94 0.91
C THR A 86 13.44 -22.71 1.22
N TYR A 87 12.42 -22.84 2.07
CA TYR A 87 11.60 -21.72 2.53
C TYR A 87 12.37 -20.82 3.49
N MET A 88 13.17 -21.40 4.39
CA MET A 88 14.02 -20.63 5.31
C MET A 88 15.08 -19.82 4.57
N ARG A 89 15.71 -20.39 3.53
CA ARG A 89 16.65 -19.64 2.65
C ARG A 89 15.95 -18.49 1.93
N ALA A 90 14.72 -18.70 1.45
CA ALA A 90 13.95 -17.64 0.82
C ALA A 90 13.61 -16.52 1.81
N ALA A 91 13.10 -16.86 2.98
CA ALA A 91 12.83 -15.88 4.04
C ALA A 91 14.09 -15.14 4.50
N ALA A 92 15.23 -15.83 4.60
CA ALA A 92 16.52 -15.22 4.93
C ALA A 92 16.96 -14.21 3.87
N SER A 93 16.76 -14.50 2.58
CA SER A 93 17.10 -13.56 1.50
C SER A 93 16.29 -12.25 1.58
N TRP A 94 15.03 -12.31 2.04
CA TRP A 94 14.19 -11.13 2.28
C TRP A 94 14.50 -10.45 3.61
N THR A 95 14.94 -11.21 4.61
CA THR A 95 15.45 -10.66 5.88
C THR A 95 16.73 -9.85 5.65
N GLU A 96 17.65 -10.35 4.83
CA GLU A 96 18.87 -9.63 4.42
C GLU A 96 18.55 -8.25 3.85
N GLN A 97 17.47 -8.14 3.10
CA GLN A 97 17.04 -6.85 2.53
C GLN A 97 16.67 -5.81 3.58
N ARG A 98 16.01 -6.25 4.65
CA ARG A 98 15.67 -5.37 5.78
C ARG A 98 16.92 -4.94 6.57
N ILE A 99 18.05 -5.65 6.46
CA ILE A 99 19.30 -5.25 7.13
C ILE A 99 19.79 -3.91 6.58
N PHE A 100 19.58 -3.59 5.30
CA PHE A 100 20.01 -2.30 4.76
C PHE A 100 19.30 -1.11 5.42
N ASN A 101 18.06 -1.29 5.89
CA ASN A 101 17.34 -0.25 6.64
C ASN A 101 17.93 -0.06 8.04
N GLU A 102 18.26 -1.17 8.69
CA GLU A 102 18.96 -1.17 9.98
C GLU A 102 20.34 -0.51 9.86
N LEU A 103 21.11 -0.84 8.82
CA LEU A 103 22.41 -0.23 8.55
C LEU A 103 22.30 1.27 8.27
N ALA A 104 21.26 1.69 7.55
CA ALA A 104 21.00 3.10 7.29
C ALA A 104 20.71 3.87 8.59
N ALA A 105 19.88 3.31 9.48
CA ALA A 105 19.61 3.93 10.78
C ALA A 105 20.87 3.96 11.66
N ARG A 106 21.62 2.85 11.72
CA ARG A 106 22.89 2.77 12.46
C ARG A 106 23.93 3.77 11.97
N ALA A 107 23.97 4.05 10.67
CA ALA A 107 24.87 5.04 10.10
C ALA A 107 24.66 6.46 10.67
N LEU A 108 23.48 6.75 11.24
CA LEU A 108 23.22 7.97 12.00
C LEU A 108 23.54 7.84 13.49
N GLU A 109 23.51 6.65 14.06
CA GLU A 109 23.70 6.41 15.50
C GLU A 109 25.17 6.24 15.88
N GLU A 110 25.91 5.51 15.05
CA GLU A 110 27.25 5.05 15.33
C GLU A 110 28.12 5.06 14.06
N GLY A 111 29.39 5.46 14.20
CA GLY A 111 30.33 5.37 13.10
C GLY A 111 31.66 6.08 13.36
N PRO A 112 32.71 5.76 12.58
CA PRO A 112 34.01 6.43 12.71
C PRO A 112 33.93 7.94 12.52
N ALA A 113 32.94 8.42 11.76
CA ALA A 113 32.66 9.83 11.51
C ALA A 113 31.62 10.44 12.48
N VAL A 114 31.05 9.64 13.39
CA VAL A 114 29.91 10.01 14.26
C VAL A 114 30.27 9.72 15.72
N PRO A 115 31.09 10.58 16.36
CA PRO A 115 31.49 10.40 17.77
C PRO A 115 30.33 10.62 18.76
N VAL A 116 29.23 11.23 18.31
CA VAL A 116 27.96 11.41 19.03
C VAL A 116 26.82 11.13 18.04
N PRO A 117 25.75 10.42 18.43
CA PRO A 117 24.62 10.13 17.54
C PRO A 117 24.11 11.39 16.82
N HIS A 118 23.89 11.27 15.52
CA HIS A 118 23.40 12.35 14.68
C HIS A 118 21.97 12.77 15.12
N PRO A 119 21.61 14.06 15.14
CA PRO A 119 20.31 14.53 15.66
C PRO A 119 19.05 14.01 14.93
N LEU A 120 19.20 13.37 13.76
CA LEU A 120 18.10 12.67 13.06
C LEU A 120 17.91 11.21 13.51
N ALA A 121 18.87 10.62 14.20
CA ALA A 121 18.85 9.19 14.52
C ALA A 121 17.56 8.79 15.27
N GLU A 122 17.16 9.58 16.28
CA GLU A 122 15.95 9.32 17.06
C GLU A 122 14.67 9.41 16.20
N GLU A 123 14.56 10.42 15.34
CA GLU A 123 13.43 10.61 14.42
C GLU A 123 13.32 9.42 13.47
N VAL A 124 14.44 9.00 12.86
CA VAL A 124 14.51 7.81 11.99
C VAL A 124 14.12 6.54 12.73
N ARG A 125 14.62 6.33 13.96
CA ARG A 125 14.28 5.14 14.75
C ARG A 125 12.83 5.10 15.17
N ASN A 126 12.23 6.24 15.50
CA ASN A 126 10.80 6.32 15.82
C ASN A 126 9.95 5.90 14.62
N GLU A 127 10.28 6.38 13.42
CA GLU A 127 9.55 6.03 12.20
C GLU A 127 9.72 4.54 11.83
N LEU A 128 10.92 3.98 11.98
CA LEU A 128 11.16 2.55 11.75
C LEU A 128 10.38 1.69 12.74
N ARG A 129 10.44 2.00 14.05
CA ARG A 129 9.72 1.24 15.08
C ARG A 129 8.21 1.21 14.83
N ALA A 130 7.63 2.32 14.37
CA ALA A 130 6.21 2.41 14.10
C ALA A 130 5.70 1.39 13.06
N VAL A 131 6.58 0.91 12.16
CA VAL A 131 6.22 -0.04 11.10
C VAL A 131 6.80 -1.44 11.30
N GLU A 132 7.82 -1.60 12.16
CA GLU A 132 8.44 -2.89 12.45
C GLU A 132 7.74 -3.66 13.59
N ASP A 133 7.26 -2.96 14.61
CA ASP A 133 6.58 -3.54 15.77
C ASP A 133 5.18 -2.95 15.90
N VAL A 134 4.30 -3.31 14.96
CA VAL A 134 2.93 -2.80 14.92
C VAL A 134 2.08 -3.53 15.96
N PRO A 135 1.71 -2.91 17.09
CA PRO A 135 0.88 -3.57 18.09
C PRO A 135 -0.53 -3.78 17.56
N THR A 136 -1.23 -4.77 18.09
CA THR A 136 -2.68 -4.83 17.92
C THR A 136 -3.30 -3.61 18.60
N PRO A 137 -4.07 -2.78 17.88
CA PRO A 137 -4.68 -1.59 18.47
C PRO A 137 -5.56 -1.94 19.67
N THR A 138 -5.41 -1.18 20.74
CA THR A 138 -6.31 -1.23 21.89
C THR A 138 -7.27 -0.04 21.80
N VAL A 139 -8.56 -0.29 22.04
CA VAL A 139 -9.55 0.79 22.12
C VAL A 139 -9.50 1.36 23.54
N PRO A 140 -9.21 2.66 23.72
CA PRO A 140 -9.22 3.29 25.04
C PRO A 140 -10.59 3.13 25.72
N ALA A 141 -10.59 2.82 27.02
CA ALA A 141 -11.82 2.65 27.80
C ALA A 141 -12.73 3.90 27.84
N SER A 142 -12.19 5.06 27.50
CA SER A 142 -12.92 6.33 27.40
C SER A 142 -13.69 6.50 26.08
N MET A 143 -13.48 5.64 25.08
CA MET A 143 -14.23 5.72 23.83
C MET A 143 -15.63 5.16 24.00
N VAL A 144 -16.58 5.74 23.25
CA VAL A 144 -17.99 5.35 23.28
C VAL A 144 -18.28 4.53 22.03
N GLU A 145 -18.81 3.31 22.22
CA GLU A 145 -19.29 2.48 21.11
C GLU A 145 -20.60 3.04 20.55
N VAL A 146 -20.72 3.07 19.22
CA VAL A 146 -21.88 3.57 18.49
C VAL A 146 -22.28 2.57 17.40
N SER A 147 -23.52 2.68 16.89
CA SER A 147 -23.95 1.84 15.77
C SER A 147 -23.08 2.12 14.53
N GLY A 148 -22.70 1.09 13.79
CA GLY A 148 -21.89 1.24 12.58
C GLY A 148 -22.54 2.08 11.47
N SER A 149 -23.87 2.22 11.48
CA SER A 149 -24.63 3.08 10.54
C SER A 149 -24.83 4.52 11.04
N THR A 150 -24.21 4.88 12.16
CA THR A 150 -24.36 6.22 12.73
C THR A 150 -23.61 7.23 11.88
N ARG A 151 -24.31 8.28 11.45
CA ARG A 151 -23.64 9.47 10.92
C ARG A 151 -22.97 10.23 12.05
N LEU A 152 -21.64 10.29 11.99
CA LEU A 152 -20.80 10.95 12.97
C LEU A 152 -20.54 12.40 12.56
N ARG A 153 -20.39 13.29 13.55
CA ARG A 153 -19.98 14.68 13.37
C ARG A 153 -18.75 14.97 14.24
N ALA A 154 -17.65 15.32 13.59
CA ALA A 154 -16.41 15.70 14.25
C ALA A 154 -16.52 17.11 14.83
N ARG A 155 -15.69 17.45 15.83
CA ARG A 155 -15.61 18.84 16.37
C ARG A 155 -15.23 19.87 15.31
N SER A 156 -14.48 19.45 14.30
CA SER A 156 -14.12 20.25 13.13
C SER A 156 -15.32 20.66 12.27
N GLY A 157 -16.48 20.04 12.46
CA GLY A 157 -17.68 20.19 11.64
C GLY A 157 -17.79 19.17 10.50
N ALA A 158 -16.76 18.36 10.27
CA ALA A 158 -16.81 17.27 9.31
C ALA A 158 -17.86 16.23 9.71
N GLN A 159 -18.54 15.65 8.72
CA GLN A 159 -19.49 14.56 8.91
C GLN A 159 -19.00 13.32 8.17
N LEU A 160 -19.11 12.17 8.82
CA LEU A 160 -18.73 10.90 8.21
C LEU A 160 -19.68 9.75 8.56
N GLU A 161 -19.78 8.78 7.66
CA GLU A 161 -20.55 7.55 7.84
C GLU A 161 -19.78 6.39 7.21
N LEU A 162 -19.72 5.25 7.91
CA LEU A 162 -19.05 4.05 7.43
C LEU A 162 -20.05 3.07 6.83
N GLY A 163 -19.64 2.42 5.74
CA GLY A 163 -20.38 1.35 5.11
C GLY A 163 -20.23 0.03 5.89
N PRO A 164 -21.01 -1.00 5.51
CA PRO A 164 -20.92 -2.32 6.13
C PRO A 164 -19.54 -2.98 6.02
N ASP A 165 -18.69 -2.54 5.08
CA ASP A 165 -17.32 -3.01 4.89
C ASP A 165 -16.26 -2.08 5.50
N GLY A 166 -16.67 -1.04 6.24
CA GLY A 166 -15.78 -0.07 6.86
C GLY A 166 -15.31 1.06 5.93
N SER A 167 -15.68 1.05 4.66
CA SER A 167 -15.40 2.16 3.76
C SER A 167 -16.16 3.42 4.16
N ILE A 168 -15.63 4.61 3.87
CA ILE A 168 -16.31 5.87 4.14
C ILE A 168 -17.32 6.11 3.01
N ILE A 169 -18.60 5.92 3.30
CA ILE A 169 -19.72 6.06 2.35
C ILE A 169 -20.44 7.41 2.47
N HIS A 170 -20.03 8.24 3.43
CA HIS A 170 -20.37 9.65 3.49
C HIS A 170 -19.18 10.39 4.08
N LEU A 171 -18.73 11.43 3.39
CA LEU A 171 -17.77 12.39 3.91
C LEU A 171 -18.22 13.76 3.46
N GLU A 172 -18.58 14.63 4.40
CA GLU A 172 -18.89 16.03 4.13
C GLU A 172 -17.97 16.91 4.96
N LEU A 173 -17.21 17.78 4.28
CA LEU A 173 -16.23 18.66 4.89
C LEU A 173 -16.69 20.12 4.84
N PRO A 174 -16.50 20.90 5.91
CA PRO A 174 -16.85 22.33 5.91
C PRO A 174 -16.16 23.17 4.84
N CYS A 175 -14.94 22.81 4.42
CA CYS A 175 -14.23 23.52 3.34
C CYS A 175 -14.98 23.49 2.01
N CYS A 176 -15.58 22.35 1.69
CA CYS A 176 -15.68 21.94 0.30
C CYS A 176 -16.72 20.84 0.01
N GLY A 177 -17.66 20.63 0.94
CA GLY A 177 -18.86 19.81 0.71
C GLY A 177 -18.61 18.31 0.73
N ILE A 178 -19.42 17.58 -0.04
CA ILE A 178 -19.44 16.11 -0.02
C ILE A 178 -18.32 15.55 -0.90
N TRP A 179 -17.55 14.61 -0.37
CA TRP A 179 -16.42 13.94 -1.03
C TRP A 179 -16.54 12.42 -1.13
N ALA A 180 -17.45 11.80 -0.37
CA ALA A 180 -17.74 10.37 -0.45
C ALA A 180 -19.24 10.09 -0.40
N THR A 181 -19.67 9.07 -1.13
CA THR A 181 -21.04 8.53 -1.16
C THR A 181 -21.00 7.00 -1.16
N SER A 182 -22.14 6.33 -1.00
CA SER A 182 -22.23 4.87 -1.15
C SER A 182 -21.74 4.39 -2.53
N ASP A 183 -21.99 5.19 -3.56
CA ASP A 183 -21.57 4.90 -4.93
C ASP A 183 -20.15 5.38 -5.23
N SER A 184 -19.49 6.09 -4.32
CA SER A 184 -18.11 6.57 -4.49
C SER A 184 -17.45 6.64 -3.12
N PRO A 185 -17.11 5.46 -2.55
CA PRO A 185 -16.55 5.39 -1.21
C PRO A 185 -15.07 5.77 -1.22
N LEU A 186 -14.60 6.24 -0.07
CA LEU A 186 -13.18 6.46 0.22
C LEU A 186 -12.70 5.41 1.22
N GLY A 187 -11.46 4.94 1.06
CA GLY A 187 -10.83 4.04 2.03
C GLY A 187 -11.37 2.62 2.05
N ALA A 188 -11.88 2.11 0.92
CA ALA A 188 -12.45 0.76 0.86
C ALA A 188 -11.36 -0.31 0.79
N TYR A 189 -11.12 -1.01 1.91
CA TYR A 189 -10.17 -2.13 1.97
C TYR A 189 -10.71 -3.37 1.24
N THR A 190 -9.84 -4.00 0.47
CA THR A 190 -10.12 -5.26 -0.23
C THR A 190 -8.94 -6.21 -0.12
N TYR A 191 -9.25 -7.51 -0.11
CA TYR A 191 -8.30 -8.59 -0.29
C TYR A 191 -8.72 -9.40 -1.51
N GLN A 192 -7.84 -9.60 -2.48
CA GLN A 192 -8.12 -10.34 -3.70
C GLN A 192 -7.26 -11.60 -3.75
N THR A 193 -7.91 -12.73 -4.02
CA THR A 193 -7.24 -13.98 -4.38
C THR A 193 -7.30 -14.16 -5.89
N PHE A 194 -6.19 -14.65 -6.46
CA PHE A 194 -6.00 -14.84 -7.89
C PHE A 194 -5.82 -16.33 -8.18
N ASN A 195 -6.32 -16.75 -9.33
CA ASN A 195 -6.03 -18.08 -9.85
C ASN A 195 -5.74 -18.03 -11.36
N ASP A 196 -5.77 -19.18 -12.04
CA ASP A 196 -5.42 -19.24 -13.46
C ASP A 196 -6.39 -18.45 -14.36
N THR A 197 -7.56 -18.01 -13.87
CA THR A 197 -8.46 -17.13 -14.64
C THR A 197 -7.86 -15.74 -14.86
N GLU A 198 -7.03 -15.24 -13.94
CA GLU A 198 -6.28 -14.00 -14.14
C GLU A 198 -4.93 -14.28 -14.81
N TRP A 199 -4.25 -15.36 -14.41
CA TRP A 199 -2.90 -15.63 -14.90
C TRP A 199 -2.83 -15.89 -16.40
N LYS A 200 -3.80 -16.60 -16.97
CA LYS A 200 -3.80 -16.94 -18.40
C LYS A 200 -3.93 -15.69 -19.28
N PRO A 201 -4.96 -14.83 -19.12
CA PRO A 201 -5.02 -13.57 -19.86
C PRO A 201 -3.82 -12.66 -19.60
N PHE A 202 -3.38 -12.53 -18.34
CA PHE A 202 -2.23 -11.70 -17.99
C PHE A 202 -0.97 -12.14 -18.74
N THR A 203 -0.63 -13.43 -18.69
CA THR A 203 0.56 -13.96 -19.37
C THR A 203 0.44 -13.85 -20.88
N TYR A 204 -0.76 -14.03 -21.44
CA TYR A 204 -1.02 -13.78 -22.85
C TYR A 204 -0.78 -12.29 -23.22
N ALA A 205 -1.19 -11.36 -22.37
CA ALA A 205 -0.99 -9.93 -22.62
C ALA A 205 0.45 -9.44 -22.40
N TYR A 206 1.18 -10.07 -21.48
CA TYR A 206 2.44 -9.52 -20.94
C TYR A 206 3.69 -10.28 -21.38
N LEU A 207 3.59 -11.59 -21.61
CA LEU A 207 4.75 -12.43 -21.96
C LEU A 207 4.77 -12.71 -23.46
N ASN A 208 5.96 -12.62 -24.07
CA ASN A 208 6.16 -12.79 -25.50
C ASN A 208 5.81 -14.20 -26.01
N ASP A 209 5.95 -15.23 -25.18
CA ASP A 209 5.62 -16.61 -25.53
C ASP A 209 4.16 -16.97 -25.18
N HIS A 210 3.43 -16.04 -24.57
CA HIS A 210 2.05 -16.20 -24.09
C HIS A 210 1.84 -17.42 -23.16
N ALA A 211 2.93 -17.91 -22.55
CA ALA A 211 2.92 -19.11 -21.74
C ALA A 211 2.98 -18.77 -20.26
N MET A 212 2.27 -19.54 -19.46
CA MET A 212 2.38 -19.46 -18.01
C MET A 212 3.75 -19.98 -17.56
N GLN A 213 4.55 -19.11 -16.93
CA GLN A 213 5.86 -19.43 -16.39
C GLN A 213 5.90 -19.27 -14.86
N THR A 214 6.50 -20.24 -14.17
CA THR A 214 6.77 -20.13 -12.73
C THR A 214 7.68 -18.94 -12.46
N GLY A 215 7.27 -18.04 -11.57
CA GLY A 215 7.98 -16.78 -11.30
C GLY A 215 7.16 -15.54 -11.66
N PHE A 216 6.43 -15.60 -12.78
CA PHE A 216 5.53 -14.53 -13.26
C PHE A 216 4.06 -14.81 -12.99
N CYS A 217 3.72 -16.09 -12.82
CA CYS A 217 2.38 -16.55 -12.50
C CYS A 217 2.45 -17.76 -11.57
N LYS A 218 1.28 -18.30 -11.22
CA LYS A 218 1.13 -19.41 -10.29
C LYS A 218 0.38 -20.59 -10.92
N PRO A 219 1.02 -21.39 -11.79
CA PRO A 219 0.32 -22.43 -12.57
C PRO A 219 -0.35 -23.51 -11.73
N GLY A 220 -1.62 -23.80 -12.01
CA GLY A 220 -2.38 -24.82 -11.26
C GLY A 220 -2.93 -24.30 -9.94
N SER A 221 -2.88 -22.98 -9.71
CA SER A 221 -3.46 -22.31 -8.55
C SER A 221 -4.98 -22.48 -8.45
N ASN A 222 -5.67 -22.78 -9.56
CA ASN A 222 -7.10 -23.12 -9.59
C ASN A 222 -7.49 -24.27 -8.66
N ASN A 223 -6.56 -25.18 -8.36
CA ASN A 223 -6.83 -26.30 -7.45
C ASN A 223 -6.85 -25.87 -5.98
N PHE A 224 -6.34 -24.68 -5.65
CA PHE A 224 -6.08 -24.24 -4.27
C PHE A 224 -6.59 -22.83 -3.96
N SER A 225 -7.03 -22.08 -4.96
CA SER A 225 -7.51 -20.70 -4.82
C SER A 225 -8.64 -20.40 -5.80
N GLU A 226 -9.52 -19.50 -5.42
CA GLU A 226 -10.57 -18.96 -6.28
C GLU A 226 -10.26 -17.50 -6.62
N SER A 227 -10.54 -17.10 -7.86
CA SER A 227 -10.54 -15.68 -8.22
C SER A 227 -11.68 -14.97 -7.51
N ARG A 228 -11.35 -14.13 -6.53
CA ARG A 228 -12.36 -13.47 -5.72
C ARG A 228 -11.85 -12.25 -4.99
N ILE A 229 -12.72 -11.24 -4.92
CA ILE A 229 -12.56 -10.10 -4.02
C ILE A 229 -13.30 -10.38 -2.72
N TRP A 230 -12.57 -10.24 -1.61
CA TRP A 230 -13.03 -10.38 -0.25
C TRP A 230 -13.06 -9.00 0.40
N ARG A 231 -14.18 -8.68 1.03
CA ARG A 231 -14.37 -7.45 1.80
C ARG A 231 -14.59 -7.79 3.26
N PRO A 232 -14.04 -7.00 4.20
CA PRO A 232 -14.34 -7.19 5.60
C PRO A 232 -15.77 -6.77 5.91
N SER A 233 -16.20 -7.00 7.14
CA SER A 233 -17.44 -6.46 7.69
C SER A 233 -17.14 -5.66 8.95
N LEU A 234 -17.74 -4.46 9.05
CA LEU A 234 -17.71 -3.61 10.23
C LEU A 234 -18.37 -4.35 11.39
N LYS A 235 -17.63 -4.52 12.50
CA LYS A 235 -18.12 -5.18 13.72
C LYS A 235 -18.39 -4.18 14.82
N HIS A 236 -17.47 -3.26 15.01
CA HIS A 236 -17.54 -2.28 16.07
C HIS A 236 -17.08 -0.92 15.56
N LEU A 237 -17.69 0.13 16.08
CA LEU A 237 -17.32 1.52 15.82
C LEU A 237 -17.31 2.26 17.14
N TRP A 238 -16.17 2.85 17.48
CA TRP A 238 -15.99 3.66 18.66
C TRP A 238 -15.61 5.08 18.29
N VAL A 239 -16.06 6.05 19.08
CA VAL A 239 -15.72 7.46 18.93
C VAL A 239 -15.13 8.03 20.20
N SER A 240 -14.20 8.97 20.07
CA SER A 240 -13.72 9.74 21.21
C SER A 240 -14.80 10.72 21.65
N GLY A 241 -15.35 10.58 22.86
CA GLY A 241 -16.43 11.46 23.34
C GLY A 241 -17.80 11.09 22.75
N ALA A 242 -18.54 12.06 22.21
CA ALA A 242 -19.89 11.84 21.69
C ALA A 242 -19.90 11.77 20.16
N ALA A 243 -20.82 10.98 19.59
CA ALA A 243 -20.98 10.85 18.13
C ALA A 243 -21.18 12.17 17.38
N SER A 244 -21.73 13.20 18.05
CA SER A 244 -21.98 14.52 17.50
C SER A 244 -20.80 15.50 17.63
N ALA A 245 -19.74 15.13 18.36
CA ALA A 245 -18.59 15.98 18.64
C ALA A 245 -17.34 15.14 18.97
N PHE A 246 -16.94 14.25 18.06
CA PHE A 246 -15.76 13.41 18.23
C PHE A 246 -14.49 14.05 17.64
N ASP A 247 -13.32 13.60 18.09
CA ASP A 247 -12.00 13.99 17.59
C ASP A 247 -11.45 12.93 16.64
N PHE A 248 -11.55 11.65 17.02
CA PHE A 248 -11.24 10.50 16.16
C PHE A 248 -12.22 9.33 16.38
N ALA A 249 -12.33 8.47 15.38
CA ALA A 249 -13.14 7.26 15.40
C ALA A 249 -12.27 6.03 15.12
N VAL A 250 -12.55 4.91 15.78
CA VAL A 250 -11.89 3.63 15.56
C VAL A 250 -12.93 2.62 15.12
N ALA A 251 -12.73 1.98 13.98
CA ALA A 251 -13.55 0.89 13.50
C ALA A 251 -12.77 -0.43 13.57
N GLU A 252 -13.41 -1.49 14.07
CA GLU A 252 -12.91 -2.86 13.96
C GLU A 252 -13.70 -3.60 12.87
N LEU A 253 -12.97 -4.10 11.88
CA LEU A 253 -13.49 -4.87 10.75
C LEU A 253 -12.98 -6.31 10.83
N ARG A 254 -13.81 -7.27 10.39
CA ARG A 254 -13.43 -8.69 10.31
C ARG A 254 -13.53 -9.21 8.89
N MET A 255 -12.47 -9.87 8.42
CA MET A 255 -12.47 -10.54 7.13
C MET A 255 -13.32 -11.81 7.15
N PRO A 256 -13.91 -12.23 6.01
CA PRO A 256 -14.61 -13.50 5.92
C PRO A 256 -13.70 -14.66 6.29
N ARG A 257 -14.22 -15.59 7.10
CA ARG A 257 -13.48 -16.74 7.64
C ARG A 257 -12.69 -17.52 6.58
N LYS A 258 -13.30 -17.78 5.42
CA LYS A 258 -12.63 -18.48 4.30
C LYS A 258 -11.40 -17.71 3.80
N SER A 259 -11.48 -16.39 3.68
CA SER A 259 -10.33 -15.58 3.25
C SER A 259 -9.19 -15.57 4.24
N SER A 260 -9.47 -15.48 5.55
CA SER A 260 -8.43 -15.41 6.57
C SER A 260 -7.84 -16.78 6.91
N GLU A 261 -8.68 -17.77 7.20
CA GLU A 261 -8.20 -19.10 7.63
C GLU A 261 -7.61 -19.91 6.46
N THR A 262 -8.26 -19.90 5.29
CA THR A 262 -7.82 -20.68 4.13
C THR A 262 -6.79 -19.94 3.29
N TYR A 263 -7.09 -18.70 2.91
CA TYR A 263 -6.30 -17.96 1.94
C TYR A 263 -5.24 -17.04 2.56
N GLY A 264 -5.27 -16.84 3.87
CA GLY A 264 -4.25 -16.05 4.58
C GLY A 264 -4.47 -14.54 4.55
N ALA A 265 -5.69 -14.06 4.29
CA ALA A 265 -6.06 -12.67 4.56
C ALA A 265 -5.84 -12.32 6.06
N PRO A 266 -5.66 -11.05 6.44
CA PRO A 266 -5.70 -10.67 7.84
C PRO A 266 -7.04 -11.05 8.47
N HIS A 267 -7.04 -11.46 9.74
CA HIS A 267 -8.27 -11.79 10.44
C HIS A 267 -9.06 -10.53 10.83
N THR A 268 -8.34 -9.49 11.25
CA THR A 268 -8.90 -8.23 11.76
C THR A 268 -8.25 -7.06 11.08
N ILE A 269 -9.02 -6.00 10.88
CA ILE A 269 -8.52 -4.72 10.40
C ILE A 269 -9.05 -3.67 11.36
N PHE A 270 -8.16 -2.85 11.90
CA PHE A 270 -8.52 -1.66 12.65
C PHE A 270 -8.34 -0.45 11.75
N LEU A 271 -9.33 0.43 11.71
CA LEU A 271 -9.29 1.68 10.97
C LEU A 271 -9.50 2.84 11.94
N ASN A 272 -8.44 3.62 12.18
CA ASN A 272 -8.51 4.88 12.89
C ASN A 272 -8.75 6.01 11.90
N ILE A 273 -9.68 6.92 12.20
CA ILE A 273 -10.10 7.99 11.31
C ILE A 273 -10.16 9.31 12.09
N SER A 274 -9.46 10.32 11.61
CA SER A 274 -9.56 11.69 12.11
C SER A 274 -9.91 12.62 10.95
N ALA A 275 -10.92 13.47 11.14
CA ALA A 275 -11.38 14.40 10.10
C ALA A 275 -11.32 15.84 10.61
N SER A 276 -10.63 16.70 9.85
CA SER A 276 -10.55 18.13 10.11
C SER A 276 -11.52 18.90 9.19
N ARG A 277 -11.35 20.22 9.07
CA ARG A 277 -12.17 21.03 8.16
C ARG A 277 -11.88 20.75 6.69
N ASP A 278 -10.66 20.29 6.37
CA ASP A 278 -10.09 20.19 5.02
C ASP A 278 -9.14 19.00 4.86
N SER A 279 -9.08 18.09 5.84
CA SER A 279 -8.28 16.88 5.77
C SER A 279 -8.97 15.66 6.39
N LEU A 280 -8.54 14.48 5.97
CA LEU A 280 -8.90 13.19 6.52
C LEU A 280 -7.62 12.37 6.68
N ASP A 281 -7.31 11.99 7.91
CA ASP A 281 -6.20 11.08 8.22
C ASP A 281 -6.78 9.69 8.54
N MET A 282 -6.15 8.65 8.01
CA MET A 282 -6.57 7.26 8.16
C MET A 282 -5.38 6.36 8.49
N ASP A 283 -5.46 5.63 9.62
CA ASP A 283 -4.50 4.58 9.96
C ASP A 283 -5.18 3.23 9.90
N LEU A 284 -4.69 2.36 9.01
CA LEU A 284 -5.21 1.01 8.84
C LEU A 284 -4.19 0.01 9.40
N VAL A 285 -4.58 -0.76 10.41
CA VAL A 285 -3.77 -1.84 10.98
C VAL A 285 -4.39 -3.18 10.64
N THR A 286 -3.68 -4.01 9.88
CA THR A 286 -4.08 -5.40 9.61
C THR A 286 -3.47 -6.35 10.63
N VAL A 287 -4.27 -7.24 11.21
CA VAL A 287 -3.85 -8.16 12.29
C VAL A 287 -4.14 -9.61 11.93
N GLY A 288 -3.19 -10.49 12.23
CA GLY A 288 -3.36 -11.94 12.09
C GLY A 288 -3.38 -12.41 10.64
N LYS A 289 -2.58 -11.79 9.77
CA LYS A 289 -2.33 -12.30 8.42
C LYS A 289 -1.49 -13.58 8.51
N LEU A 290 -1.86 -14.60 7.75
CA LEU A 290 -1.10 -15.85 7.68
C LEU A 290 -0.32 -15.93 6.37
N PRO A 291 0.88 -16.53 6.38
CA PRO A 291 1.65 -16.73 5.17
C PRO A 291 0.89 -17.63 4.19
N THR A 292 0.98 -17.28 2.90
CA THR A 292 0.40 -18.06 1.80
C THR A 292 1.22 -17.89 0.52
N MET A 293 1.20 -18.92 -0.33
CA MET A 293 1.83 -18.89 -1.66
C MET A 293 0.84 -18.75 -2.81
N ILE A 294 -0.47 -18.77 -2.54
CA ILE A 294 -1.48 -18.45 -3.57
C ILE A 294 -1.27 -17.03 -4.10
N GLY A 295 -1.86 -16.69 -5.23
CA GLY A 295 -1.90 -15.31 -5.68
C GLY A 295 -2.79 -14.47 -4.78
N GLU A 296 -2.21 -13.44 -4.15
CA GLU A 296 -2.95 -12.53 -3.28
C GLU A 296 -2.53 -11.07 -3.47
N SER A 297 -3.48 -10.18 -3.20
CA SER A 297 -3.27 -8.73 -3.14
C SER A 297 -4.20 -8.09 -2.12
N SER A 298 -3.71 -7.11 -1.36
CA SER A 298 -4.53 -6.23 -0.53
C SER A 298 -4.45 -4.81 -1.06
N SER A 299 -5.59 -4.13 -1.14
CA SER A 299 -5.67 -2.75 -1.65
C SER A 299 -6.70 -1.91 -0.90
N VAL A 300 -6.48 -0.59 -0.86
CA VAL A 300 -7.46 0.39 -0.36
C VAL A 300 -7.86 1.32 -1.49
N ALA A 301 -9.14 1.36 -1.82
CA ALA A 301 -9.67 2.13 -2.94
C ALA A 301 -10.24 3.49 -2.50
N PHE A 302 -9.95 4.52 -3.30
CA PHE A 302 -10.40 5.90 -3.10
C PHE A 302 -11.07 6.40 -4.39
N ARG A 303 -12.40 6.61 -4.33
CA ARG A 303 -13.19 7.18 -5.42
C ARG A 303 -13.91 8.44 -4.93
N PRO A 304 -13.46 9.66 -5.27
CA PRO A 304 -14.13 10.88 -4.85
C PRO A 304 -15.51 10.97 -5.50
N ALA A 305 -16.53 11.34 -4.73
CA ALA A 305 -17.89 11.50 -5.21
C ALA A 305 -18.11 12.68 -6.19
N PRO A 306 -17.43 13.85 -6.03
CA PRO A 306 -17.63 14.97 -6.94
C PRO A 306 -17.21 14.64 -8.38
N ALA A 307 -17.96 15.17 -9.35
CA ALA A 307 -17.68 14.94 -10.77
C ALA A 307 -16.23 15.30 -11.12
N LEU A 308 -15.53 14.40 -11.80
CA LEU A 308 -14.11 14.56 -12.14
C LEU A 308 -13.93 15.60 -13.24
N LYS A 309 -12.98 16.54 -13.05
CA LYS A 309 -12.59 17.53 -14.07
C LYS A 309 -11.44 16.98 -14.91
N SER A 310 -11.80 16.15 -15.88
CA SER A 310 -10.87 15.62 -16.88
C SER A 310 -10.33 16.75 -17.78
N ARG A 311 -9.05 16.67 -18.16
CA ARG A 311 -8.43 17.53 -19.18
C ARG A 311 -8.39 16.76 -20.51
N SER A 312 -7.37 16.94 -21.35
CA SER A 312 -7.07 16.07 -22.49
C SER A 312 -6.55 14.68 -22.07
N GLY A 313 -7.17 14.06 -21.05
CA GLY A 313 -6.69 12.86 -20.35
C GLY A 313 -7.33 12.73 -18.97
N SER A 314 -6.67 12.04 -18.03
CA SER A 314 -7.27 11.75 -16.72
C SER A 314 -7.52 13.02 -15.91
N ALA A 315 -8.47 12.99 -14.98
CA ALA A 315 -8.55 13.99 -13.91
C ALA A 315 -7.49 13.77 -12.81
N TRP A 316 -6.91 12.56 -12.76
CA TRP A 316 -5.92 12.15 -11.79
C TRP A 316 -4.50 12.43 -12.25
N ARG A 317 -3.61 12.75 -11.31
CA ARG A 317 -2.17 12.92 -11.53
C ARG A 317 -1.40 12.13 -10.49
N LEU A 318 -0.42 11.36 -10.94
CA LEU A 318 0.46 10.55 -10.11
C LEU A 318 1.79 11.29 -9.94
N GLN A 319 2.22 11.50 -8.70
CA GLN A 319 3.51 12.15 -8.44
C GLN A 319 4.63 11.13 -8.68
N LYS A 320 5.39 11.24 -9.76
CA LYS A 320 6.42 10.24 -10.13
C LYS A 320 7.56 10.92 -10.90
N LEU A 321 8.81 10.59 -10.58
CA LEU A 321 10.00 11.15 -11.25
C LEU A 321 10.02 12.69 -11.27
N GLY A 322 9.56 13.31 -10.19
CA GLY A 322 9.61 14.76 -9.95
C GLY A 322 8.48 15.53 -10.60
N GLN A 323 7.52 14.82 -11.19
CA GLN A 323 6.48 15.41 -12.04
C GLN A 323 5.10 14.79 -11.75
N GLU A 324 4.06 15.51 -12.14
CA GLU A 324 2.68 15.02 -12.16
C GLU A 324 2.43 14.27 -13.48
N ILE A 325 2.33 12.95 -13.41
CA ILE A 325 2.10 12.07 -14.56
C ILE A 325 0.61 11.77 -14.72
N ASP A 326 0.11 11.85 -15.95
CA ASP A 326 -1.23 11.39 -16.32
C ASP A 326 -1.23 9.85 -16.46
N PRO A 327 -2.01 9.10 -15.66
CA PRO A 327 -2.09 7.64 -15.79
C PRO A 327 -2.66 7.19 -17.14
N GLU A 328 -3.50 8.01 -17.77
CA GLU A 328 -4.03 7.76 -19.11
C GLU A 328 -3.07 8.30 -20.19
N GLY A 329 -1.92 8.84 -19.81
CA GLY A 329 -0.85 9.30 -20.72
C GLY A 329 0.20 8.23 -21.03
N VAL A 330 0.15 7.09 -20.36
CA VAL A 330 1.08 5.97 -20.58
C VAL A 330 0.87 5.41 -21.98
N GLN A 331 1.96 5.30 -22.75
CA GLN A 331 1.90 4.82 -24.13
C GLN A 331 1.65 3.31 -24.18
N ASP A 332 1.16 2.83 -25.32
CA ASP A 332 0.98 1.40 -25.58
C ASP A 332 2.27 0.62 -25.30
N GLY A 333 2.13 -0.55 -24.67
CA GLY A 333 3.27 -1.37 -24.23
C GLY A 333 3.88 -0.94 -22.89
N GLY A 334 3.52 0.23 -22.37
CA GLY A 334 3.87 0.66 -21.02
C GLY A 334 3.01 -0.03 -19.94
N ASN A 335 3.51 -0.01 -18.71
CA ASN A 335 2.77 -0.47 -17.53
C ASN A 335 1.61 0.49 -17.22
N GLN A 336 0.39 0.08 -17.57
CA GLN A 336 -0.81 0.91 -17.49
C GLN A 336 -1.35 1.02 -16.06
N TYR A 337 -1.21 -0.06 -15.29
CA TYR A 337 -2.04 -0.31 -14.13
C TYR A 337 -1.29 -0.21 -12.80
N THR A 338 0.04 -0.30 -12.79
CA THR A 338 0.83 -0.24 -11.55
C THR A 338 1.86 0.89 -11.60
N HIS A 339 1.75 1.81 -10.65
CA HIS A 339 2.56 3.02 -10.61
C HIS A 339 3.21 3.19 -9.26
N GLY A 340 4.53 3.02 -9.20
CA GLY A 340 5.33 3.48 -8.06
C GLY A 340 5.35 5.02 -8.02
N VAL A 341 4.75 5.60 -6.98
CA VAL A 341 4.60 7.06 -6.83
C VAL A 341 5.36 7.61 -5.63
N TRP A 342 5.51 8.93 -5.63
CA TRP A 342 6.19 9.71 -4.63
C TRP A 342 5.27 10.46 -3.64
N GLY A 343 4.47 11.38 -4.14
CA GLY A 343 3.52 12.16 -3.33
C GLY A 343 2.11 11.61 -3.43
N GLY A 344 1.98 10.28 -3.59
CA GLY A 344 0.69 9.65 -3.87
C GLY A 344 0.06 10.13 -5.18
N ALA A 345 -1.20 10.54 -5.12
CA ALA A 345 -1.99 10.97 -6.28
C ALA A 345 -2.82 12.23 -5.99
N THR A 346 -3.09 13.03 -7.02
CA THR A 346 -3.97 14.20 -6.97
C THR A 346 -5.14 14.01 -7.91
N VAL A 347 -6.31 14.55 -7.57
CA VAL A 347 -7.47 14.64 -8.47
C VAL A 347 -8.11 16.02 -8.44
N ASN A 348 -8.53 16.50 -9.62
CA ASN A 348 -9.35 17.71 -9.75
C ASN A 348 -10.81 17.34 -10.00
N THR A 349 -11.73 18.00 -9.29
CA THR A 349 -13.17 17.70 -9.30
C THR A 349 -14.01 18.98 -9.36
N ALA A 350 -15.33 18.82 -9.50
CA ALA A 350 -16.32 19.90 -9.39
C ALA A 350 -16.26 20.67 -8.06
N HIS A 351 -15.81 20.03 -6.97
CA HIS A 351 -15.73 20.64 -5.64
C HIS A 351 -14.33 21.18 -5.29
N GLY A 352 -13.35 20.98 -6.17
CA GLY A 352 -11.97 21.44 -5.98
C GLY A 352 -10.95 20.33 -6.16
N ARG A 353 -9.86 20.36 -5.39
CA ARG A 353 -8.74 19.42 -5.50
C ARG A 353 -8.68 18.51 -4.28
N MET A 354 -8.43 17.22 -4.49
CA MET A 354 -8.06 16.28 -3.43
C MET A 354 -6.67 15.72 -3.70
N THR A 355 -5.82 15.68 -2.68
CA THR A 355 -4.56 14.91 -2.68
C THR A 355 -4.74 13.66 -1.84
N LEU A 356 -4.22 12.53 -2.30
CA LEU A 356 -4.15 11.26 -1.59
C LEU A 356 -2.67 10.95 -1.37
N ASP A 357 -2.22 11.07 -0.14
CA ASP A 357 -0.90 10.63 0.30
C ASP A 357 -1.03 9.23 0.92
N SER A 358 -0.15 8.31 0.52
CA SER A 358 0.04 7.03 1.20
C SER A 358 1.50 6.94 1.63
N TRP A 359 1.71 6.71 2.92
CA TRP A 359 3.06 6.80 3.48
C TRP A 359 3.73 5.43 3.56
N ASP A 360 2.95 4.37 3.82
CA ASP A 360 3.47 3.01 3.99
C ASP A 360 3.42 2.20 2.68
N ALA A 361 2.67 2.65 1.67
CA ALA A 361 2.53 1.99 0.37
C ALA A 361 2.61 2.98 -0.79
N ILE A 362 3.26 2.57 -1.87
CA ILE A 362 3.64 3.46 -2.98
C ILE A 362 3.06 3.04 -4.33
N ASN A 363 2.44 1.87 -4.41
CA ASN A 363 1.93 1.36 -5.69
C ASN A 363 0.48 1.81 -5.84
N MET A 364 0.28 2.77 -6.72
CA MET A 364 -1.04 3.26 -7.09
C MET A 364 -1.54 2.49 -8.30
N ASN A 365 -2.79 2.04 -8.23
CA ASN A 365 -3.49 1.37 -9.31
C ASN A 365 -4.71 2.20 -9.74
N PRO A 366 -4.74 2.71 -10.98
CA PRO A 366 -5.91 3.41 -11.50
C PRO A 366 -7.16 2.53 -11.42
N ILE A 367 -8.24 3.09 -10.88
CA ILE A 367 -9.55 2.46 -10.88
C ILE A 367 -10.26 2.83 -12.17
N THR A 368 -10.63 1.83 -12.96
CA THR A 368 -11.34 1.98 -14.24
C THR A 368 -12.64 1.15 -14.20
N PRO A 369 -13.55 1.30 -15.19
CA PRO A 369 -14.72 0.42 -15.31
C PRO A 369 -14.37 -1.06 -15.31
N ASP A 370 -13.26 -1.44 -15.96
CA ASP A 370 -12.81 -2.82 -16.06
C ASP A 370 -12.12 -3.32 -14.77
N PHE A 371 -11.54 -2.40 -14.00
CA PHE A 371 -10.81 -2.70 -12.77
C PHE A 371 -11.31 -1.81 -11.61
N PRO A 372 -12.50 -2.11 -11.05
CA PRO A 372 -13.16 -1.26 -10.06
C PRO A 372 -12.46 -1.17 -8.70
N ILE A 373 -11.45 -2.01 -8.47
CA ILE A 373 -10.58 -1.99 -7.27
C ILE A 373 -9.11 -1.72 -7.63
N GLY A 374 -8.85 -1.27 -8.86
CA GLY A 374 -7.51 -1.21 -9.44
C GLY A 374 -7.01 -2.58 -9.89
N ASN A 375 -5.96 -2.58 -10.72
CA ASN A 375 -5.29 -3.80 -11.17
C ASN A 375 -3.85 -3.84 -10.61
N PRO A 376 -3.51 -4.80 -9.73
CA PRO A 376 -2.16 -4.95 -9.19
C PRO A 376 -1.18 -5.66 -10.15
N LEU A 377 -1.64 -6.08 -11.34
CA LEU A 377 -0.81 -6.56 -12.45
C LEU A 377 -0.61 -5.42 -13.47
N PRO A 378 0.51 -5.39 -14.23
CA PRO A 378 0.92 -4.29 -15.09
C PRO A 378 0.25 -4.34 -16.46
N ALA A 379 -0.35 -5.48 -16.78
CA ALA A 379 -1.18 -5.72 -17.95
C ALA A 379 -2.57 -6.17 -17.51
N SER A 380 -3.52 -6.03 -18.42
CA SER A 380 -4.89 -6.49 -18.23
C SER A 380 -4.90 -8.01 -18.04
N TYR A 381 -5.64 -8.45 -17.04
CA TYR A 381 -5.98 -9.86 -16.85
C TYR A 381 -7.38 -10.21 -17.38
N HIS A 382 -8.01 -9.31 -18.15
CA HIS A 382 -9.26 -9.63 -18.86
C HIS A 382 -8.97 -10.33 -20.19
N GLU A 383 -9.61 -11.47 -20.40
CA GLU A 383 -9.37 -12.34 -21.55
C GLU A 383 -9.60 -11.64 -22.89
N ASP A 384 -10.67 -10.84 -23.00
CA ASP A 384 -10.99 -10.12 -24.24
C ASP A 384 -9.93 -9.08 -24.61
N ALA A 385 -9.42 -8.34 -23.62
CA ALA A 385 -8.35 -7.38 -23.82
C ALA A 385 -7.04 -8.09 -24.20
N ALA A 386 -6.71 -9.20 -23.53
CA ALA A 386 -5.52 -9.99 -23.81
C ALA A 386 -5.54 -10.55 -25.25
N LYS A 387 -6.63 -11.24 -25.64
CA LYS A 387 -6.79 -11.83 -26.99
C LYS A 387 -6.79 -10.78 -28.10
N ALA A 388 -7.28 -9.58 -27.82
CA ALA A 388 -7.26 -8.47 -28.77
C ALA A 388 -5.88 -7.80 -28.90
N GLY A 389 -4.86 -8.24 -28.15
CA GLY A 389 -3.55 -7.57 -28.10
C GLY A 389 -3.60 -6.21 -27.40
N LYS A 390 -4.62 -5.96 -26.59
CA LYS A 390 -4.90 -4.68 -25.93
C LYS A 390 -4.56 -4.68 -24.44
N GLY A 391 -3.99 -5.76 -23.91
CA GLY A 391 -3.72 -5.87 -22.48
C GLY A 391 -2.68 -4.87 -21.94
N LEU A 392 -1.90 -4.25 -22.82
CA LEU A 392 -0.98 -3.14 -22.51
C LEU A 392 -1.32 -1.88 -23.32
N SER A 393 -2.53 -1.79 -23.88
CA SER A 393 -2.98 -0.57 -24.54
C SER A 393 -3.19 0.54 -23.53
N ARG A 394 -2.89 1.76 -23.97
CA ARG A 394 -3.17 3.00 -23.27
C ARG A 394 -4.61 3.02 -22.76
N LEU A 395 -4.77 3.43 -21.49
CA LEU A 395 -6.08 3.59 -20.88
C LEU A 395 -6.91 4.63 -21.65
N ALA A 396 -8.22 4.37 -21.77
CA ALA A 396 -9.12 5.29 -22.46
C ALA A 396 -9.20 6.65 -21.73
N ALA A 397 -9.31 7.73 -22.50
CA ALA A 397 -9.42 9.08 -21.95
C ALA A 397 -10.66 9.20 -21.04
N GLY A 398 -10.48 9.73 -19.83
CA GLY A 398 -11.50 9.88 -18.80
C GLY A 398 -11.94 8.58 -18.12
N SER A 399 -11.26 7.45 -18.37
CA SER A 399 -11.65 6.15 -17.79
C SER A 399 -11.24 5.98 -16.33
N VAL A 400 -10.26 6.74 -15.85
CA VAL A 400 -9.78 6.62 -14.48
C VAL A 400 -10.70 7.39 -13.53
N GLN A 401 -11.45 6.63 -12.72
CA GLN A 401 -12.48 7.10 -11.80
C GLN A 401 -11.99 7.25 -10.36
N GLY A 402 -10.82 6.68 -10.05
CA GLY A 402 -10.27 6.66 -8.70
C GLY A 402 -8.86 6.09 -8.67
N MET A 403 -8.32 5.96 -7.47
CA MET A 403 -7.02 5.31 -7.23
C MET A 403 -7.16 4.28 -6.12
N ALA A 404 -6.60 3.09 -6.35
CA ALA A 404 -6.38 2.10 -5.32
C ALA A 404 -4.90 2.11 -4.92
N VAL A 405 -4.62 2.03 -3.63
CA VAL A 405 -3.27 1.82 -3.13
C VAL A 405 -3.09 0.33 -2.87
N ASN A 406 -2.18 -0.31 -3.60
CA ASN A 406 -1.81 -1.69 -3.33
C ASN A 406 -0.84 -1.74 -2.15
N LEU A 407 -1.33 -2.30 -1.04
CA LEU A 407 -0.61 -2.35 0.23
C LEU A 407 0.44 -3.44 0.20
N HIS A 408 0.04 -4.60 -0.30
CA HIS A 408 0.84 -5.80 -0.33
C HIS A 408 0.30 -6.70 -1.45
N ASN A 409 1.19 -7.42 -2.13
CA ASN A 409 0.83 -8.53 -2.98
C ASN A 409 2.02 -9.50 -3.13
N ASN A 410 1.77 -10.72 -3.58
CA ASN A 410 2.81 -11.72 -3.88
C ASN A 410 2.68 -12.29 -5.31
N LEU A 411 2.17 -11.46 -6.22
CA LEU A 411 1.79 -11.88 -7.57
C LEU A 411 3.02 -12.20 -8.43
N TRP A 412 4.16 -11.60 -8.09
CA TRP A 412 5.45 -11.83 -8.74
C TRP A 412 6.53 -12.23 -7.78
N ASN A 413 7.40 -13.11 -8.25
CA ASN A 413 8.44 -13.69 -7.42
C ASN A 413 9.76 -12.91 -7.41
N THR A 414 9.98 -11.98 -8.35
CA THR A 414 11.24 -11.23 -8.46
C THR A 414 11.24 -9.91 -7.68
N ASN A 415 10.06 -9.34 -7.41
CA ASN A 415 9.93 -7.96 -6.89
C ASN A 415 9.16 -7.88 -5.57
N TYR A 416 8.54 -8.97 -5.13
CA TYR A 416 7.76 -9.04 -3.90
C TYR A 416 8.15 -10.26 -3.08
N ALA A 417 8.01 -10.14 -1.77
CA ALA A 417 8.13 -11.28 -0.89
C ALA A 417 7.19 -12.39 -1.39
N LEU A 418 7.76 -13.57 -1.58
CA LEU A 418 7.04 -14.73 -2.13
C LEU A 418 5.79 -15.08 -1.31
N TYR A 419 5.85 -14.80 -0.02
CA TYR A 419 4.76 -14.85 0.93
C TYR A 419 5.01 -13.83 2.05
N TYR A 420 3.94 -13.36 2.66
CA TYR A 420 3.99 -12.51 3.84
C TYR A 420 2.98 -12.99 4.90
N PRO A 421 3.32 -12.95 6.20
CA PRO A 421 4.64 -12.63 6.75
C PRO A 421 5.67 -13.73 6.44
N PHE A 422 6.91 -13.35 6.16
CA PHE A 422 8.02 -14.30 6.05
C PHE A 422 8.79 -14.38 7.38
N PHE A 423 9.49 -15.49 7.60
CA PHE A 423 10.26 -15.69 8.82
C PHE A 423 11.45 -14.74 8.89
N ASP A 424 11.49 -13.93 9.94
CA ASP A 424 12.60 -13.05 10.27
C ASP A 424 12.92 -13.25 11.76
N PRO A 425 14.09 -13.81 12.12
CA PRO A 425 14.40 -14.20 13.49
C PRO A 425 14.45 -13.00 14.45
N ARG A 426 14.49 -11.76 13.96
CA ARG A 426 14.38 -10.55 14.79
C ARG A 426 12.98 -10.36 15.37
N PHE A 427 11.96 -10.85 14.67
CA PHE A 427 10.55 -10.61 14.99
C PHE A 427 9.75 -11.90 15.23
N CYS A 428 10.28 -13.05 14.81
CA CYS A 428 9.57 -14.32 14.79
C CYS A 428 10.19 -15.34 15.75
N ALA A 429 9.36 -15.91 16.63
CA ALA A 429 9.71 -17.10 17.40
C ALA A 429 9.60 -18.38 16.55
N SER A 430 8.71 -18.37 15.55
CA SER A 430 8.58 -19.42 14.53
C SER A 430 7.99 -18.83 13.24
N PRO A 431 8.02 -19.53 12.09
CA PRO A 431 7.44 -19.02 10.83
C PRO A 431 5.95 -18.69 10.88
N LEU A 432 5.21 -19.17 11.89
CA LEU A 432 3.79 -18.88 12.10
C LEU A 432 3.53 -17.97 13.30
N GLN A 433 4.58 -17.57 14.03
CA GLN A 433 4.49 -16.73 15.21
C GLN A 433 5.49 -15.59 15.11
N CYS A 434 5.01 -14.50 14.49
CA CYS A 434 5.77 -13.29 14.22
C CYS A 434 5.09 -12.07 14.84
N SER A 435 5.84 -11.29 15.63
CA SER A 435 5.37 -10.01 16.19
C SER A 435 5.07 -8.99 15.10
N ASN A 436 5.87 -8.98 14.03
CA ASN A 436 5.67 -8.14 12.84
C ASN A 436 4.67 -8.73 11.83
N SER A 437 3.79 -9.67 12.24
CA SER A 437 2.73 -10.17 11.35
C SER A 437 1.62 -9.14 11.12
N ASN A 438 1.55 -8.14 12.01
CA ASN A 438 0.71 -6.97 11.84
C ASN A 438 1.36 -5.99 10.85
N ALA A 439 0.54 -5.19 10.17
CA ALA A 439 1.03 -4.14 9.28
C ALA A 439 0.20 -2.87 9.44
N LEU A 440 0.88 -1.72 9.43
CA LEU A 440 0.31 -0.38 9.50
C LEU A 440 0.33 0.27 8.11
N TRP A 441 -0.76 0.92 7.74
CA TRP A 441 -0.88 1.68 6.50
C TRP A 441 -1.55 3.02 6.77
N ARG A 442 -0.81 4.10 6.60
CA ARG A 442 -1.27 5.47 6.82
C ARG A 442 -1.60 6.16 5.52
N PHE A 443 -2.72 6.87 5.53
CA PHE A 443 -3.18 7.69 4.43
C PHE A 443 -3.56 9.06 4.95
N ARG A 444 -3.26 10.09 4.16
CA ARG A 444 -3.75 11.43 4.38
C ARG A 444 -4.40 11.94 3.11
N LEU A 445 -5.64 12.42 3.24
CA LEU A 445 -6.33 13.12 2.19
C LEU A 445 -6.42 14.60 2.57
N ASN A 446 -5.98 15.48 1.68
CA ASN A 446 -6.15 16.92 1.84
C ASN A 446 -7.09 17.44 0.75
N PHE A 447 -7.96 18.37 1.11
CA PHE A 447 -9.01 18.89 0.26
C PHE A 447 -8.93 20.41 0.16
N VAL A 448 -8.94 20.93 -1.06
CA VAL A 448 -8.91 22.37 -1.32
C VAL A 448 -10.14 22.71 -2.14
N ALA A 449 -10.95 23.64 -1.64
CA ALA A 449 -12.12 24.14 -2.36
C ALA A 449 -11.69 24.80 -3.67
N ASP A 450 -12.52 24.69 -4.70
CA ASP A 450 -12.30 25.47 -5.92
C ASP A 450 -12.49 26.95 -5.58
N THR A 451 -11.40 27.74 -5.62
CA THR A 451 -11.50 29.17 -5.38
C THR A 451 -12.02 29.79 -6.66
N ILE A 452 -13.34 29.97 -6.74
CA ILE A 452 -13.92 30.81 -7.79
C ILE A 452 -13.44 32.23 -7.48
N TYR A 453 -12.41 32.70 -8.18
CA TYR A 453 -12.17 34.12 -8.33
C TYR A 453 -13.40 34.67 -9.07
N VAL A 454 -14.33 35.26 -8.32
CA VAL A 454 -15.48 35.99 -8.86
C VAL A 454 -15.02 37.31 -9.43
#